data_AF-A0A848D1M5-F1
#
_entry.id   AF-A0A848D1M5-F1
#
_cell.length_a   1.000
_cell.length_b   1.000
_cell.length_c   1.000
_cell.angle_alpha   90.00
_cell.angle_beta   90.00
_cell.angle_gamma   90.00
#
_symmetry.space_group_name_H-M   'P 1'
#
loop_
_entity.id
_entity.type
_entity.pdbx_description
1 polymer ?
#
loop_
_entity_poly.entity_id
_entity_poly.type
_entity_poly.pdbx_seq_one_letter_code
_entity_poly.pdbx_strand_id
1 'polypeptide(L)' 'MTTQTKEDKDYDLTLVYDYREYPDVISGRCDNCGNAHFKSSVKDTIFLRECRNCGMKKSI' A
#
# COMPACT_ATOMS: atom_id res chain seq x y z
N MET A 1 1.58 25.90 2.14
CA MET A 1 2.34 24.64 2.11
C MET A 1 1.67 23.70 3.09
N THR A 2 0.73 22.87 2.63
CA THR A 2 -0.11 22.03 3.50
C THR A 2 0.68 20.81 3.94
N THR A 3 1.18 20.86 5.17
CA THR A 3 1.74 19.72 5.90
C THR A 3 0.62 18.73 6.18
N GLN A 4 0.50 17.69 5.34
CA GLN A 4 -0.30 16.50 5.68
C GLN A 4 0.46 15.75 6.77
N THR A 5 -0.10 15.76 7.97
CA THR A 5 0.24 14.86 9.08
C THR A 5 0.16 13.43 8.57
N LYS A 6 1.31 12.86 8.20
CA LYS A 6 1.47 11.42 8.09
C LYS A 6 1.48 10.91 9.51
N GLU A 7 0.36 10.33 9.95
CA GLU A 7 0.45 9.33 10.99
C GLU A 7 1.24 8.19 10.36
N ASP A 8 2.55 8.13 10.65
CA ASP A 8 3.39 6.99 10.33
C ASP A 8 2.84 5.80 11.12
N LYS A 9 1.76 5.20 10.60
CA LYS A 9 1.29 3.90 11.05
C LYS A 9 2.42 2.94 10.73
N ASP A 10 2.97 2.32 11.77
CA ASP A 10 4.04 1.32 11.68
C ASP A 10 3.48 0.07 10.97
N TYR A 11 3.37 0.16 9.65
CA TYR A 11 3.03 -0.97 8.80
C TYR A 11 4.31 -1.76 8.54
N ASP A 12 4.25 -3.06 8.76
CA ASP A 12 5.34 -3.95 8.42
C ASP A 12 5.40 -4.12 6.89
N LEU A 13 6.41 -3.49 6.28
CA LEU A 13 6.64 -3.51 4.83
C LEU A 13 7.17 -4.85 4.31
N THR A 14 7.53 -5.77 5.21
CA THR A 14 7.96 -7.12 4.86
C THR A 14 6.77 -8.05 4.61
N LEU A 15 5.59 -7.69 5.13
CA LEU A 15 4.36 -8.45 4.97
C LEU A 15 3.58 -8.04 3.71
N VAL A 16 2.82 -8.98 3.18
CA VAL A 16 1.85 -8.74 2.11
C VAL A 16 0.47 -8.77 2.74
N TYR A 17 -0.23 -7.64 2.74
CA TYR A 17 -1.57 -7.54 3.30
C TYR A 17 -2.63 -7.93 2.27
N ASP A 18 -3.64 -8.72 2.66
CA ASP A 18 -4.78 -9.01 1.78
C ASP A 18 -5.71 -7.79 1.75
N TYR A 19 -6.03 -7.28 0.56
CA TYR A 19 -6.91 -6.13 0.37
C TYR A 19 -8.34 -6.40 0.86
N ARG A 20 -8.78 -7.67 0.90
CA ARG A 20 -10.10 -8.07 1.42
C ARG A 20 -10.19 -7.95 2.93
N GLU A 21 -9.09 -8.24 3.63
CA GLU A 21 -9.00 -8.10 5.09
C GLU A 21 -8.65 -6.66 5.50
N TYR A 22 -7.75 -6.02 4.73
CA TYR A 22 -7.23 -4.69 5.00
C TYR A 22 -7.41 -3.79 3.77
N PRO A 23 -8.63 -3.33 3.47
CA PRO A 23 -8.89 -2.42 2.37
C PRO A 23 -8.11 -1.11 2.54
N ASP A 24 -7.88 -0.40 1.43
CA ASP A 24 -7.25 0.92 1.49
C ASP A 24 -8.12 1.88 2.32
N VAL A 25 -7.51 2.58 3.28
CA VAL A 25 -8.16 3.64 4.06
C VAL A 25 -8.60 4.78 3.13
N ILE A 26 -7.76 5.08 2.14
CA ILE A 26 -8.05 6.02 1.06
C ILE A 26 -7.78 5.32 -0.26
N SER A 27 -8.83 5.06 -1.04
CA SER A 27 -8.75 4.36 -2.32
C SER A 27 -7.66 4.94 -3.23
N GLY A 28 -6.74 4.09 -3.68
CA GLY A 28 -5.66 4.51 -4.59
C GLY A 28 -4.57 5.35 -3.91
N ARG A 29 -4.48 5.32 -2.58
CA ARG A 29 -3.37 5.88 -1.80
C ARG A 29 -2.77 4.79 -0.92
N CYS A 30 -1.47 4.88 -0.67
CA CYS A 30 -0.77 3.92 0.17
C CYS A 30 -1.08 4.26 1.62
N ASP A 31 -1.54 3.29 2.40
CA ASP A 31 -1.92 3.53 3.81
C ASP A 31 -0.74 3.95 4.67
N ASN A 32 0.48 3.54 4.31
CA ASN A 32 1.69 3.92 5.03
C ASN A 32 2.18 5.33 4.67
N CYS A 33 2.36 5.65 3.37
CA CYS A 33 3.05 6.88 2.96
C CYS A 33 2.19 7.90 2.20
N GLY A 34 0.93 7.57 1.90
CA GLY A 34 0.02 8.41 1.12
C GLY A 34 0.34 8.50 -0.37
N ASN A 35 1.31 7.75 -0.90
CA ASN A 35 1.65 7.80 -2.32
C ASN A 35 0.56 7.20 -3.21
N ALA A 36 0.38 7.75 -4.41
CA ALA A 36 -0.57 7.30 -5.42
C ALA A 36 0.04 6.33 -6.45
N HIS A 37 1.37 6.26 -6.53
CA HIS A 37 2.05 5.47 -7.54
C HIS A 37 2.39 4.06 -7.04
N PHE A 38 1.83 3.07 -7.73
CA PHE A 38 2.05 1.66 -7.43
C PHE A 38 2.73 0.93 -8.60
N LYS A 39 3.41 -0.14 -8.27
CA LYS A 39 3.87 -1.16 -9.20
C LYS A 39 2.98 -2.38 -8.98
N SER A 40 2.35 -2.84 -10.04
CA SER A 40 1.54 -4.05 -9.99
C SER A 40 2.28 -5.21 -10.64
N SER A 41 2.17 -6.39 -10.05
CA SER A 41 2.71 -7.64 -10.58
C SER A 41 1.72 -8.76 -10.34
N VAL A 42 1.64 -9.71 -11.26
CA VAL A 42 0.81 -10.91 -11.09
C VAL A 42 1.74 -12.08 -10.81
N LYS A 43 1.47 -12.82 -9.75
CA LYS A 43 2.19 -14.03 -9.41
C LYS A 43 1.21 -15.09 -8.96
N ASP A 44 1.26 -16.27 -9.56
CA ASP A 44 0.42 -17.42 -9.18
C ASP A 44 -1.08 -17.04 -9.05
N THR A 45 -1.60 -16.34 -10.07
CA THR A 45 -2.98 -15.78 -10.15
C THR A 45 -3.36 -14.71 -9.12
N ILE A 46 -2.44 -14.31 -8.25
CA ILE A 46 -2.63 -13.26 -7.26
C ILE A 46 -2.09 -11.93 -7.82
N PHE A 47 -2.88 -10.85 -7.69
CA PHE A 47 -2.45 -9.51 -8.11
C PHE A 47 -1.78 -8.79 -6.94
N LEU A 48 -0.47 -8.62 -7.01
CA LEU A 48 0.29 -7.92 -6.00
C LEU A 48 0.47 -6.45 -6.39
N ARG A 49 0.02 -5.55 -5.52
CA ARG A 49 0.22 -4.10 -5.62
C ARG A 49 1.28 -3.66 -4.62
N GLU A 50 2.39 -3.14 -5.13
CA GLU A 50 3.51 -2.62 -4.35
C GLU A 50 3.59 -1.10 -4.46
N CYS A 51 3.72 -0.38 -3.34
CA CYS A 51 3.92 1.06 -3.36
C CYS A 51 5.34 1.40 -3.85
N ARG A 52 5.46 2.25 -4.88
CA ARG A 52 6.79 2.63 -5.42
C ARG A 52 7.62 3.51 -4.47
N ASN A 53 7.01 4.08 -3.44
CA ASN A 53 7.67 5.01 -2.53
C ASN A 53 8.19 4.32 -1.26
N CYS A 54 7.36 3.48 -0.63
CA CYS A 54 7.74 2.79 0.62
C CYS A 54 7.84 1.27 0.48
N GLY A 55 7.47 0.66 -0.65
CA GLY A 55 7.55 -0.79 -0.84
C GLY A 55 6.43 -1.60 -0.20
N MET A 56 5.42 -0.96 0.41
CA MET A 56 4.27 -1.65 1.01
C MET A 56 3.53 -2.50 -0.04
N LYS A 57 3.27 -3.76 0.27
CA LYS A 57 2.63 -4.71 -0.64
C LYS A 57 1.23 -5.08 -0.16
N LYS A 58 0.29 -5.09 -1.11
CA LYS A 58 -1.04 -5.63 -0.93
C LYS A 58 -1.35 -6.68 -1.99
N SER A 59 -1.99 -7.76 -1.58
CA SER A 59 -2.58 -8.76 -2.46
C SER A 59 -4.02 -8.34 -2.74
N ILE A 60 -4.36 -8.14 -4.01
CA ILE A 60 -5.70 -7.80 -4.50
C ILE A 60 -6.31 -9.02 -5.18
#